data_AF-A0A7R7VVG2-F1
#
_entry.id   AF-A0A7R7VVG2-F1
#
_cell.length_a   1.000
_cell.length_b   1.000
_cell.length_c   1.000
_cell.angle_alpha   90.00
_cell.angle_beta   90.00
_cell.angle_gamma   90.00
#
_symmetry.space_group_name_H-M   'P 1'
#
loop_
_entity.id
_entity.type
_entity.pdbx_description
1 polymer ?
#
loop_
_entity_poly.entity_id
_entity_poly.type
_entity_poly.pdbx_seq_one_letter_code
_entity_poly.pdbx_strand_id
1 'polypeptide(L)'
;MSSQKFSRREDDTGVLIYVAPTKALVNQIAAEIHARFTKKHPSNSGQSVWVIHTRDIRFNDLMKCQVLVTVPHMLQIMLLSPANAKTGAPRVKCIVFDEIYSIGQADDDLVWEQLLLLAPCRIIALSATVGNPTELADWISVTQKSLGIDLKLVQYGQRYSDLGKYFSTPPKKDQVPGASSNDT
;
A
#
# COMPACT_ATOMS: atom_id res chain seq x y z
N MET A 1 -15.43 14.81 -26.13
CA MET A 1 -14.60 15.13 -24.95
C MET A 1 -15.48 15.05 -23.71
N SER A 2 -15.49 13.93 -22.99
CA SER A 2 -16.23 13.80 -21.74
C SER A 2 -15.24 13.69 -20.59
N SER A 3 -15.04 14.79 -19.89
CA SER A 3 -14.30 14.82 -18.62
C SER A 3 -15.18 14.19 -17.55
N GLN A 4 -14.93 12.92 -17.22
CA GLN A 4 -15.52 12.28 -16.05
C GLN A 4 -14.92 12.93 -14.79
N LYS A 5 -15.63 13.94 -14.28
CA LYS A 5 -15.43 14.44 -12.91
C LYS A 5 -15.81 13.31 -11.96
N PHE A 6 -14.82 12.83 -11.21
CA PHE A 6 -15.01 11.93 -10.07
C PHE A 6 -15.86 12.65 -9.02
N SER A 7 -17.17 12.41 -9.07
CA SER A 7 -18.17 13.01 -8.20
C SER A 7 -17.96 12.50 -6.77
N ARG A 8 -17.78 13.47 -5.87
CA ARG A 8 -17.55 13.35 -4.44
C ARG A 8 -18.87 13.00 -3.72
N ARG A 9 -18.83 11.99 -2.83
CA ARG A 9 -19.86 11.54 -1.85
C ARG A 9 -20.88 10.52 -2.35
N GLU A 10 -20.45 9.27 -2.52
CA GLU A 10 -21.36 8.13 -2.38
C GLU A 10 -21.00 7.39 -1.07
N ASP A 11 -21.90 7.53 -0.10
CA ASP A 11 -21.98 7.04 1.28
C ASP A 11 -20.77 7.28 2.21
N ASP A 12 -20.99 8.18 3.17
CA ASP A 12 -20.11 8.54 4.29
C ASP A 12 -19.92 7.39 5.31
N THR A 13 -20.42 6.19 4.99
CA THR A 13 -20.36 4.97 5.81
C THR A 13 -19.34 3.96 5.32
N GLY A 14 -18.79 4.14 4.12
CA GLY A 14 -17.81 3.24 3.52
C GLY A 14 -16.44 3.33 4.19
N VAL A 15 -15.81 2.17 4.38
CA VAL A 15 -14.45 2.07 4.90
C VAL A 15 -13.48 1.82 3.76
N LEU A 16 -12.41 2.61 3.68
CA LEU A 16 -11.24 2.37 2.84
C LEU A 16 -10.16 1.69 3.68
N ILE A 17 -9.66 0.55 3.23
CA ILE A 17 -8.54 -0.13 3.89
C ILE A 17 -7.28 0.09 3.06
N TYR A 18 -6.21 0.57 3.68
CA TYR A 18 -4.88 0.67 3.10
C TYR A 18 -3.98 -0.39 3.73
N VAL A 19 -3.35 -1.21 2.89
CA VAL A 19 -2.46 -2.28 3.30
C VAL A 19 -1.06 -1.95 2.83
N ALA A 20 -0.15 -1.74 3.78
CA ALA A 20 1.28 -1.54 3.51
C ALA A 20 2.08 -2.76 3.98
N PRO A 21 3.15 -3.17 3.27
CA PRO A 21 3.93 -4.35 3.62
C PRO A 21 4.66 -4.21 4.95
N THR A 22 5.15 -3.03 5.29
CA THR A 22 5.93 -2.80 6.50
C THR A 22 5.21 -1.97 7.54
N LYS A 23 5.44 -2.32 8.81
CA LYS A 23 4.99 -1.55 9.97
C LYS A 23 5.46 -0.09 9.95
N ALA A 24 6.67 0.15 9.47
CA ALA A 24 7.24 1.49 9.34
C ALA A 24 6.44 2.34 8.34
N LEU A 25 6.11 1.77 7.17
CA LEU A 25 5.32 2.47 6.17
C LEU A 25 3.90 2.74 6.65
N VAL A 26 3.27 1.79 7.36
CA VAL A 26 1.98 2.03 8.03
C VAL A 26 2.05 3.26 8.93
N ASN A 27 3.06 3.36 9.79
CA ASN A 27 3.21 4.49 10.72
C ASN A 27 3.48 5.82 10.00
N GLN A 28 4.23 5.79 8.89
CA GLN A 28 4.46 6.97 8.07
C GLN A 28 3.17 7.48 7.44
N ILE A 29 2.43 6.59 6.76
CA ILE A 29 1.14 6.91 6.15
C ILE A 29 0.14 7.35 7.22
N ALA A 30 0.19 6.73 8.41
CA ALA A 30 -0.62 7.13 9.55
C ALA A 30 -0.42 8.60 9.93
N ALA A 31 0.84 8.98 10.13
CA ALA A 31 1.23 10.33 10.51
C ALA A 31 0.84 11.35 9.43
N GLU A 32 1.02 10.98 8.15
CA GLU A 32 0.65 11.83 7.02
C GLU A 32 -0.86 12.05 6.94
N ILE A 33 -1.65 10.98 7.04
CA ILE A 33 -3.11 11.04 7.09
C ILE A 33 -3.53 11.93 8.27
N HIS A 34 -3.04 11.65 9.47
CA HIS A 34 -3.37 12.43 10.67
C HIS A 34 -3.05 13.93 10.48
N ALA A 35 -1.87 14.25 9.92
CA ALA A 35 -1.48 15.63 9.64
C ALA A 35 -2.37 16.31 8.59
N ARG A 36 -2.81 15.58 7.55
CA ARG A 36 -3.69 16.11 6.49
C ARG A 36 -5.12 16.32 6.97
N PHE A 37 -5.65 15.42 7.81
CA PHE A 37 -7.01 15.52 8.35
C PHE A 37 -7.15 16.56 9.46
N THR A 38 -6.14 16.69 10.33
CA THR A 38 -6.11 17.75 11.36
C THR A 38 -6.14 19.15 10.73
N LYS A 39 -5.49 19.33 9.57
CA LYS A 39 -5.47 20.62 8.85
C LYS A 39 -6.77 20.94 8.11
N LYS A 40 -7.58 19.93 7.76
CA LYS A 40 -8.76 20.11 6.89
C LYS A 40 -10.11 20.10 7.62
N HIS A 41 -10.16 19.66 8.87
CA HIS A 41 -11.40 19.63 9.66
C HIS A 41 -11.19 20.15 11.09
N PRO A 42 -11.60 21.40 11.41
CA PRO A 42 -11.70 21.87 12.78
C PRO A 42 -12.89 21.21 13.49
N SER A 43 -12.57 20.33 14.43
CA SER A 43 -13.32 19.78 15.59
C SER A 43 -14.78 19.30 15.54
N ASN A 44 -15.57 19.45 14.46
CA ASN A 44 -17.03 19.28 14.57
C ASN A 44 -17.70 18.12 13.80
N SER A 45 -16.93 17.18 13.25
CA SER A 45 -17.51 15.93 12.75
C SER A 45 -16.97 14.78 13.58
N GLY A 46 -17.83 14.04 14.30
CA GLY A 46 -17.49 12.79 15.01
C GLY A 46 -17.03 11.64 14.10
N GLN A 47 -16.50 11.97 12.93
CA GLN A 47 -15.89 11.10 11.95
C GLN A 47 -14.38 11.20 12.15
N SER A 48 -13.88 10.15 12.74
CA SER A 48 -12.50 10.03 13.18
C SER A 48 -11.76 9.14 12.21
N VAL A 49 -10.68 9.68 11.63
CA VAL A 49 -9.76 8.93 10.78
C VAL A 49 -8.82 8.15 11.69
N TRP A 50 -8.88 6.82 11.65
CA TRP A 50 -8.14 5.97 12.59
C TRP A 50 -7.16 5.05 11.88
N VAL A 51 -5.91 5.10 12.31
CA VAL A 51 -4.86 4.25 11.80
C VAL A 51 -4.57 3.20 12.87
N ILE A 52 -4.75 1.92 12.54
CA ILE A 52 -4.53 0.85 13.51
C ILE A 52 -3.14 0.27 13.28
N HIS A 53 -2.28 0.42 14.29
CA HIS A 53 -1.05 -0.35 14.41
C HIS A 53 -1.22 -1.42 15.48
N THR A 54 -1.31 -2.68 15.04
CA THR A 54 -1.01 -3.91 15.82
C THR A 54 -1.91 -4.32 17.00
N ARG A 55 -1.67 -5.60 17.39
CA ARG A 55 -2.34 -6.51 18.34
C ARG A 55 -2.73 -5.92 19.71
N ASP A 56 -2.15 -4.79 20.11
CA ASP A 56 -2.33 -4.18 21.44
C ASP A 56 -3.42 -3.11 21.49
N ILE A 57 -3.91 -2.67 20.33
CA ILE A 57 -4.96 -1.65 20.23
C ILE A 57 -6.25 -2.31 19.76
N ARG A 58 -7.02 -2.85 20.72
CA ARG A 58 -8.37 -3.40 20.47
C ARG A 58 -9.40 -2.27 20.54
N PHE A 59 -9.55 -1.50 19.46
CA PHE A 59 -10.69 -0.58 19.38
C PHE A 59 -11.92 -1.28 18.81
N ASN A 60 -12.94 -1.38 19.67
CA ASN A 60 -14.21 -2.06 19.46
C ASN A 60 -15.12 -1.42 18.40
N ASP A 61 -14.78 -0.25 17.86
CA ASP A 61 -15.66 0.49 16.96
C ASP A 61 -15.05 0.66 15.56
N LEU A 62 -14.82 -0.46 14.85
CA LEU A 62 -14.71 -0.48 13.37
C LEU A 62 -15.87 0.29 12.71
N MET A 63 -16.98 0.46 13.44
CA MET A 63 -18.17 1.20 13.03
C MET A 63 -17.98 2.70 12.85
N LYS A 64 -16.92 3.32 13.39
CA LYS A 64 -16.68 4.78 13.32
C LYS A 64 -15.48 5.17 12.44
N CYS A 65 -14.81 4.21 11.83
CA CYS A 65 -13.62 4.46 11.00
C CYS A 65 -13.99 4.70 9.53
N GLN A 66 -13.34 5.68 8.89
CA GLN A 66 -13.45 5.93 7.44
C GLN A 66 -12.26 5.39 6.65
N VAL A 67 -11.04 5.52 7.20
CA VAL A 67 -9.80 5.04 6.56
C VAL A 67 -9.04 4.22 7.59
N LEU A 68 -8.83 2.94 7.29
CA LEU A 68 -8.07 2.00 8.10
C LEU A 68 -6.74 1.71 7.41
N VAL A 69 -5.62 2.03 8.04
CA VAL A 69 -4.28 1.62 7.55
C VAL A 69 -3.80 0.45 8.39
N THR A 70 -3.31 -0.62 7.76
CA THR A 70 -2.89 -1.85 8.44
C THR A 70 -1.83 -2.62 7.65
N VAL A 71 -1.34 -3.73 8.21
CA VAL A 71 -0.41 -4.68 7.56
C VAL A 71 -1.16 -5.92 7.04
N PRO A 72 -0.63 -6.65 6.04
CA PRO A 72 -1.30 -7.80 5.43
C PRO A 72 -1.81 -8.83 6.43
N HIS A 73 -0.95 -9.27 7.35
CA HIS A 73 -1.28 -10.25 8.39
C HIS A 73 -2.46 -9.82 9.28
N MET A 74 -2.61 -8.51 9.55
CA MET A 74 -3.72 -8.00 10.36
C MET A 74 -5.02 -7.95 9.57
N LEU A 75 -4.96 -7.60 8.28
CA LEU A 75 -6.13 -7.67 7.39
C LEU A 75 -6.61 -9.12 7.25
N GLN A 76 -5.69 -10.08 7.13
CA GLN A 76 -6.01 -11.50 7.01
C GLN A 76 -6.79 -11.98 8.23
N ILE A 77 -6.30 -11.69 9.45
CA ILE A 77 -7.03 -11.99 10.69
C ILE A 77 -8.40 -11.28 10.72
N MET A 78 -8.47 -10.03 10.24
CA MET A 78 -9.72 -9.27 10.22
C MET A 78 -10.77 -9.89 9.29
N LEU A 79 -10.36 -10.35 8.10
CA LEU A 79 -11.24 -10.98 7.10
C LEU A 79 -11.64 -12.41 7.51
N LEU A 80 -10.73 -13.16 8.14
CA LEU A 80 -11.00 -14.53 8.61
C LEU A 80 -11.79 -14.58 9.93
N SER A 81 -11.84 -13.48 10.69
CA SER A 81 -12.56 -13.43 11.96
C SER A 81 -14.08 -13.44 11.76
N PRO A 82 -14.82 -14.45 12.26
CA PRO A 82 -16.26 -14.57 12.07
C PRO A 82 -17.07 -13.46 12.75
N ALA A 83 -16.49 -12.80 13.77
CA ALA A 83 -17.11 -11.65 14.44
C ALA A 83 -17.11 -10.39 13.57
N ASN A 84 -16.09 -10.22 12.72
CA ASN A 84 -15.93 -9.07 11.84
C ASN A 84 -16.64 -9.25 10.48
N ALA A 85 -16.82 -10.51 10.05
CA ALA A 85 -17.52 -10.86 8.82
C ALA A 85 -18.98 -10.38 8.79
N LYS A 86 -19.66 -10.32 9.94
CA LYS A 86 -21.08 -9.93 10.04
C LYS A 86 -21.32 -8.42 10.14
N THR A 87 -20.36 -7.65 10.63
CA THR A 87 -20.56 -6.22 10.99
C THR A 87 -19.62 -5.26 10.25
N GLY A 88 -18.39 -5.70 9.93
CA GLY A 88 -17.35 -4.86 9.33
C GLY A 88 -17.14 -5.09 7.83
N ALA A 89 -17.15 -6.35 7.38
CA ALA A 89 -16.89 -6.69 5.97
C ALA A 89 -17.84 -6.02 4.95
N PRO A 90 -19.17 -5.89 5.20
CA PRO A 90 -20.08 -5.27 4.24
C PRO A 90 -19.86 -3.76 4.03
N ARG A 91 -19.12 -3.10 4.93
CA ARG A 91 -18.85 -1.66 4.85
C ARG A 91 -17.56 -1.34 4.10
N VAL A 92 -16.71 -2.33 3.83
CA VAL A 92 -15.46 -2.12 3.12
C VAL A 92 -15.78 -1.89 1.65
N LYS A 93 -15.61 -0.64 1.20
CA LYS A 93 -15.88 -0.28 -0.20
C LYS A 93 -14.69 -0.57 -1.10
N CYS A 94 -13.48 -0.43 -0.56
CA CYS A 94 -12.25 -0.61 -1.31
C CYS A 94 -11.09 -1.00 -0.40
N ILE A 95 -10.23 -1.88 -0.91
CA ILE A 95 -8.94 -2.22 -0.31
C ILE A 95 -7.84 -1.78 -1.26
N VAL A 96 -6.89 -0.99 -0.74
CA VAL A 96 -5.68 -0.56 -1.43
C VAL A 96 -4.53 -1.46 -0.94
N PHE A 97 -3.96 -2.23 -1.85
CA PHE A 97 -2.75 -3.00 -1.62
C PHE A 97 -1.57 -2.21 -2.17
N ASP A 98 -0.71 -1.75 -1.27
CA ASP A 98 0.54 -1.09 -1.63
C ASP A 98 1.68 -2.11 -1.76
N GLU A 99 2.62 -1.85 -2.66
CA GLU A 99 3.83 -2.68 -2.85
C GLU A 99 3.53 -4.18 -3.16
N ILE A 100 2.55 -4.47 -4.03
CA ILE A 100 2.17 -5.86 -4.41
C ILE A 100 3.23 -6.62 -5.23
N TYR A 101 4.44 -6.07 -5.39
CA TYR A 101 5.52 -6.75 -6.13
C TYR A 101 6.04 -8.01 -5.43
N SER A 102 5.66 -8.23 -4.17
CA SER A 102 6.09 -9.36 -3.34
C SER A 102 5.23 -10.61 -3.50
N ILE A 103 4.67 -10.88 -4.67
CA ILE A 103 4.03 -12.17 -4.98
C ILE A 103 5.10 -13.03 -5.67
N GLY A 104 5.77 -13.88 -4.90
CA GLY A 104 6.80 -14.83 -5.38
C GLY A 104 8.17 -14.74 -4.68
N GLN A 105 8.26 -14.08 -3.51
CA GLN A 105 9.46 -13.99 -2.67
C GLN A 105 9.20 -14.61 -1.27
N ALA A 106 9.16 -15.95 -1.25
CA ALA A 106 9.42 -16.92 -0.18
C ALA A 106 8.70 -16.84 1.18
N ASP A 107 8.45 -15.67 1.79
CA ASP A 107 7.99 -15.62 3.19
C ASP A 107 6.62 -14.95 3.43
N ASP A 108 6.20 -13.99 2.59
CA ASP A 108 4.92 -13.26 2.76
C ASP A 108 3.90 -13.48 1.60
N ASP A 109 4.27 -14.29 0.60
CA ASP A 109 3.51 -14.51 -0.64
C ASP A 109 2.08 -15.00 -0.39
N LEU A 110 1.95 -16.01 0.49
CA LEU A 110 0.68 -16.67 0.75
C LEU A 110 -0.36 -15.69 1.33
N VAL A 111 0.09 -14.71 2.11
CA VAL A 111 -0.82 -13.74 2.73
C VAL A 111 -1.37 -12.80 1.68
N TRP A 112 -0.56 -12.30 0.75
CA TRP A 112 -1.03 -11.44 -0.34
C TRP A 112 -2.00 -12.16 -1.27
N GLU A 113 -1.67 -13.37 -1.69
CA GLU A 113 -2.53 -14.18 -2.55
C GLU A 113 -3.88 -14.43 -1.88
N GLN A 114 -3.88 -14.86 -0.61
CA GLN A 114 -5.11 -15.08 0.14
C GLN A 114 -5.92 -13.80 0.31
N LEU A 115 -5.29 -12.66 0.57
CA LEU A 115 -5.98 -11.38 0.71
C LEU A 115 -6.65 -10.93 -0.60
N LEU A 116 -5.97 -11.12 -1.73
CA LEU A 116 -6.52 -10.78 -3.05
C LEU A 116 -7.71 -11.67 -3.43
N LEU A 117 -7.65 -12.95 -3.05
CA LEU A 117 -8.73 -13.91 -3.27
C LEU A 117 -9.92 -13.70 -2.31
N LEU A 118 -9.66 -13.32 -1.07
CA LEU A 118 -10.68 -13.14 -0.02
C LEU A 118 -11.32 -11.75 -0.01
N ALA A 119 -10.79 -10.78 -0.76
CA ALA A 119 -11.30 -9.42 -0.79
C ALA A 119 -12.73 -9.37 -1.36
N PRO A 120 -13.74 -9.01 -0.54
CA PRO A 120 -15.15 -9.02 -0.97
C PRO A 120 -15.57 -7.74 -1.72
N CYS A 121 -14.61 -6.88 -2.09
CA CYS A 121 -14.86 -5.54 -2.60
C CYS A 121 -13.86 -5.14 -3.70
N ARG A 122 -13.98 -3.91 -4.20
CA ARG A 122 -13.06 -3.34 -5.19
C ARG A 122 -11.64 -3.27 -4.64
N ILE A 123 -10.68 -3.71 -5.46
CA ILE A 123 -9.26 -3.67 -5.11
C ILE A 123 -8.54 -2.58 -5.91
N ILE A 124 -7.58 -1.91 -5.28
CA ILE A 124 -6.57 -1.07 -5.93
C ILE A 124 -5.21 -1.68 -5.59
N ALA A 125 -4.51 -2.21 -6.59
CA ALA A 125 -3.17 -2.78 -6.41
C ALA A 125 -2.12 -1.80 -6.94
N LEU A 126 -1.18 -1.39 -6.09
CA LEU A 126 -0.07 -0.49 -6.41
C LEU A 126 1.23 -1.28 -6.40
N SER A 127 2.03 -1.15 -7.46
CA SER A 127 3.34 -1.80 -7.58
C SER A 127 4.30 -0.94 -8.37
N ALA A 128 5.55 -0.88 -7.92
CA ALA A 128 6.63 -0.20 -8.63
C ALA A 128 7.49 -1.15 -9.49
N THR A 129 7.57 -2.43 -9.11
CA THR A 129 8.56 -3.39 -9.65
C THR A 129 7.97 -4.77 -9.90
N VAL A 130 6.73 -4.85 -10.38
CA VAL A 130 6.16 -6.13 -10.80
C VAL A 130 6.80 -6.58 -12.13
N GLY A 131 7.34 -7.80 -12.16
CA GLY A 131 7.99 -8.35 -13.36
C GLY A 131 7.01 -8.61 -14.50
N ASN A 132 5.83 -9.17 -14.18
CA ASN A 132 4.77 -9.46 -15.15
C ASN A 132 3.42 -8.83 -14.73
N PRO A 133 3.22 -7.51 -14.94
CA PRO A 133 2.00 -6.82 -14.53
C PRO A 133 0.73 -7.33 -15.25
N THR A 134 0.87 -7.82 -16.49
CA THR A 134 -0.26 -8.28 -17.30
C THR A 134 -0.83 -9.57 -16.76
N GLU A 135 0.04 -10.56 -16.49
CA GLU A 135 -0.39 -11.85 -15.93
C GLU A 135 -1.00 -11.69 -14.54
N LEU A 136 -0.40 -10.83 -13.69
CA LEU A 136 -0.96 -10.53 -12.38
C LEU A 136 -2.35 -9.88 -12.50
N ALA A 137 -2.52 -8.93 -13.42
CA ALA A 137 -3.80 -8.28 -13.66
C ALA A 137 -4.84 -9.27 -14.20
N ASP A 138 -4.47 -10.15 -15.12
CA ASP A 138 -5.37 -11.17 -15.66
C ASP A 138 -5.82 -12.14 -14.57
N TRP A 139 -4.90 -12.58 -13.70
CA TRP A 139 -5.23 -13.42 -12.55
C TRP A 139 -6.19 -12.73 -11.58
N ILE A 140 -5.93 -11.48 -11.18
CA ILE A 140 -6.83 -10.71 -10.30
C ILE A 140 -8.19 -10.44 -10.98
N SER A 141 -8.19 -10.23 -12.30
CA SER A 141 -9.40 -9.96 -13.09
C SER A 141 -10.40 -11.11 -13.01
N VAL A 142 -9.94 -12.36 -12.97
CA VAL A 142 -10.82 -13.54 -12.80
C VAL A 142 -11.62 -13.44 -11.50
N THR A 143 -10.96 -13.12 -10.39
CA THR A 143 -11.62 -12.98 -9.08
C THR A 143 -12.54 -11.76 -9.04
N GLN A 144 -12.09 -10.60 -9.55
CA GLN A 144 -12.90 -9.37 -9.52
C GLN A 144 -14.11 -9.42 -10.47
N LYS A 145 -14.03 -10.14 -11.59
CA LYS A 145 -15.17 -10.39 -12.49
C LYS A 145 -16.30 -11.14 -11.81
N SER A 146 -15.99 -12.07 -10.90
CA SER A 146 -17.02 -12.77 -10.12
C SER A 146 -17.83 -11.82 -9.22
N LEU A 147 -17.24 -10.68 -8.84
CA LEU A 147 -17.88 -9.59 -8.09
C LEU A 147 -18.52 -8.53 -9.01
N GLY A 148 -18.48 -8.71 -10.33
CA GLY A 148 -18.97 -7.73 -11.30
C GLY A 148 -18.11 -6.47 -11.42
N ILE A 149 -16.84 -6.53 -11.03
CA ILE A 149 -15.91 -5.40 -11.05
C ILE A 149 -14.93 -5.57 -12.22
N ASP A 150 -14.90 -4.58 -13.11
CA ASP A 150 -13.92 -4.53 -14.19
C ASP A 150 -12.55 -4.03 -13.68
N LEU A 151 -11.51 -4.85 -13.84
CA LEU A 151 -10.16 -4.52 -13.44
C LEU A 151 -9.43 -3.82 -14.60
N LYS A 152 -8.97 -2.59 -14.36
CA LYS A 152 -8.18 -1.84 -15.33
C LYS A 152 -6.70 -1.79 -14.93
N LEU A 153 -5.85 -2.35 -15.76
CA LEU A 153 -4.40 -2.23 -15.64
C LEU A 153 -3.92 -0.85 -16.13
N VAL A 154 -3.15 -0.15 -15.31
CA VAL A 154 -2.53 1.14 -15.64
C VAL A 154 -1.02 1.01 -15.44
N GLN A 155 -0.25 1.21 -16.51
CA GLN A 155 1.21 1.09 -16.49
C GLN A 155 1.86 2.37 -17.00
N TYR A 156 2.95 2.77 -16.35
CA TYR A 156 3.79 3.89 -16.76
C TYR A 156 5.24 3.40 -16.86
N GLY A 157 5.81 3.39 -18.07
CA GLY A 157 7.17 2.90 -18.32
C GLY A 157 8.28 3.94 -18.10
N GLN A 158 7.92 5.19 -17.79
CA GLN A 158 8.86 6.31 -17.63
C GLN A 158 8.89 6.75 -16.17
N ARG A 159 10.09 7.02 -15.64
CA ARG A 159 10.24 7.62 -14.32
C ARG A 159 9.91 9.11 -14.42
N TYR A 160 9.27 9.66 -13.39
CA TYR A 160 9.04 11.11 -13.31
C TYR A 160 10.37 11.89 -13.15
N SER A 161 11.36 11.27 -12.49
CA SER A 161 12.68 11.86 -12.26
C SER A 161 13.77 11.03 -12.92
N ASP A 162 14.61 11.66 -13.73
CA ASP A 162 15.76 11.03 -14.35
C ASP A 162 16.85 10.70 -13.33
N LEU A 163 17.45 9.51 -13.47
CA LEU A 163 18.54 9.07 -12.60
C LEU A 163 19.84 9.02 -13.39
N GLY A 164 20.77 9.93 -13.07
CA GLY A 164 22.14 9.88 -13.56
C GLY A 164 22.92 8.76 -12.86
N LYS A 165 23.45 7.81 -13.63
CA LYS A 165 24.32 6.75 -13.10
C LYS A 165 25.76 7.26 -13.05
N TYR A 166 26.30 7.41 -11.85
CA TYR A 166 27.71 7.75 -11.63
C TYR A 166 28.44 6.53 -11.07
N PHE A 167 29.68 6.31 -11.48
CA PHE A 167 30.57 5.31 -10.89
C PHE A 167 31.70 6.03 -10.17
N SER A 168 31.93 5.66 -8.91
CA SER A 168 33.08 6.15 -8.15
C SER A 168 34.25 5.21 -8.42
N THR A 169 35.24 5.68 -9.17
CA THR A 169 36.52 4.97 -9.25
C THR A 169 37.39 5.41 -8.08
N PRO A 170 37.99 4.46 -7.34
CA PRO A 170 38.96 4.81 -6.32
C PRO A 170 40.10 5.62 -6.94
N PRO A 171 40.64 6.63 -6.24
CA PRO A 171 41.75 7.40 -6.76
C PRO A 171 42.92 6.46 -7.09
N LYS A 172 43.52 6.63 -8.27
CA LYS A 172 44.74 5.89 -8.64
C LYS A 172 45.80 6.17 -7.57
N LYS A 173 46.41 5.12 -7.06
CA LYS A 173 47.42 5.16 -6.01
C LYS A 173 48.78 5.55 -6.59
N ASP A 174 48.87 6.68 -7.28
CA ASP A 174 50.12 7.10 -7.92
C ASP A 174 50.53 8.51 -7.50
N GLN A 175 51.74 8.54 -6.93
CA GLN A 175 52.58 9.69 -6.56
C GLN A 175 52.31 10.30 -5.17
N VAL A 176 52.78 9.60 -4.13
CA VAL A 176 53.37 10.29 -2.97
C VAL A 176 54.69 10.91 -3.46
N PRO A 177 54.83 12.25 -3.53
CA PRO A 177 56.13 12.86 -3.80
C PRO A 177 56.94 12.78 -2.50
N GLY A 178 57.86 11.82 -2.39
CA GLY A 178 58.75 11.78 -1.21
C GLY A 178 59.43 10.47 -0.84
N ALA A 179 59.43 9.42 -1.67
CA ALA A 179 60.36 8.31 -1.46
C ALA A 179 61.62 8.55 -2.30
N SER A 180 62.49 9.44 -1.81
CA SER A 180 63.87 9.49 -2.27
C SER A 180 64.54 8.16 -1.95
N SER A 181 64.91 7.43 -2.99
CA SER A 181 65.93 6.40 -2.95
C SER A 181 67.21 7.01 -2.38
N ASN A 182 67.59 6.61 -1.16
CA ASN A 182 68.97 6.71 -0.72
C ASN A 182 69.55 5.29 -0.77
N ASP A 183 70.43 5.11 -1.74
CA ASP A 183 71.39 4.03 -1.81
C ASP A 183 72.23 3.99 -0.53
N THR A 184 72.40 2.80 0.05
CA THR A 184 73.67 2.29 0.59
C THR A 184 73.61 0.78 0.75
#